data_AF-A0A8T5NN38-F1
#
_entry.id   AF-A0A8T5NN38-F1
#
_cell.length_a   1.000
_cell.length_b   1.000
_cell.length_c   1.000
_cell.angle_alpha   90.00
_cell.angle_beta   90.00
_cell.angle_gamma   90.00
#
_symmetry.space_group_name_H-M   'P 1'
#
loop_
_entity.id
_entity.type
_entity.pdbx_description
1 polymer ?
#
loop_
_entity_poly.entity_id
_entity_poly.type
_entity_poly.pdbx_seq_one_letter_code
_entity_poly.pdbx_strand_id
1 'polypeptide(L)'
;PYLAQIISNDIDADRIDFLLRDSYHTGVSLGLVDVDQIVGSLSLSEGRLVLGGSASFDEDMAMTAAESMLIARAHHYSAIIHNPVTQGARVMLLHALENALRRHEHAGNDVKATVALFFTSYNDGDLLNFIESNGDESAKKLTLNIRNGSICNAVSRFTHKNLNPKTRMALSTIARNGVAKKMFEDELAKRFSKQYGAPVLVDLDVASGIPKSTRVKLGGEEGFFYDESALANGLVRAISRQISLCVFSKTEDNSMLSHASHDFLLGIENLSPSLLHFIRNDNYLPIEGLLLIFYSAHRLFSSKGEGRITMPRLRNIAKIYYLVRELGKIEKLRNLLDYKFHNRYGFPYSDKLFEDIQLLVAMGMVDEDLRYFEKNGRWKQRYEYVLTSDGVEYAELIAPEYQNELNIIEDYLILNKHSIPRDMVSVASGRYRKEIRAARGK
;
A
#
# COMPACT_ATOMS: atom_id res chain seq x y z
N PRO A 1 -23.49 -0.58 6.62
CA PRO A 1 -24.70 -1.42 6.49
C PRO A 1 -24.31 -2.79 5.94
N TYR A 2 -24.87 -3.89 6.47
CA TYR A 2 -24.50 -5.25 6.04
C TYR A 2 -24.73 -5.50 4.54
N LEU A 3 -25.79 -4.95 3.94
CA LEU A 3 -26.05 -5.08 2.50
C LEU A 3 -24.90 -4.53 1.64
N ALA A 4 -24.35 -3.39 2.03
CA ALA A 4 -23.18 -2.83 1.34
C ALA A 4 -21.94 -3.71 1.52
N GLN A 5 -21.81 -4.40 2.67
CA GLN A 5 -20.67 -5.29 2.93
C GLN A 5 -20.73 -6.59 2.13
N ILE A 6 -21.90 -7.03 1.66
CA ILE A 6 -22.01 -8.18 0.76
C ILE A 6 -21.31 -7.88 -0.58
N ILE A 7 -21.38 -6.62 -1.03
CA ILE A 7 -20.87 -6.18 -2.33
C ILE A 7 -19.48 -5.55 -2.20
N SER A 8 -19.21 -4.86 -1.08
CA SER A 8 -17.99 -4.06 -0.87
C SER A 8 -17.48 -4.21 0.57
N ASN A 9 -16.59 -5.18 0.79
CA ASN A 9 -15.94 -5.50 2.06
C ASN A 9 -14.59 -6.21 1.79
N ASP A 10 -13.88 -6.73 2.80
CA ASP A 10 -12.66 -7.48 2.49
C ASP A 10 -12.91 -8.87 1.92
N ILE A 11 -14.04 -9.46 2.35
CA ILE A 11 -14.63 -10.71 1.89
C ILE A 11 -16.03 -10.34 1.38
N ASP A 12 -16.14 -10.15 0.07
CA ASP A 12 -17.36 -9.72 -0.62
C ASP A 12 -17.56 -10.53 -1.91
N ALA A 13 -18.77 -10.44 -2.47
CA ALA A 13 -19.14 -11.17 -3.68
C ALA A 13 -18.32 -10.76 -4.90
N ASP A 14 -17.95 -9.48 -5.02
CA ASP A 14 -17.14 -8.95 -6.13
C ASP A 14 -15.76 -9.64 -6.18
N ARG A 15 -15.06 -9.67 -5.05
CA ARG A 15 -13.74 -10.30 -4.95
C ARG A 15 -13.78 -11.80 -5.10
N ILE A 16 -14.80 -12.45 -4.54
CA ILE A 16 -14.96 -13.90 -4.72
C ILE A 16 -15.11 -14.22 -6.22
N ASP A 17 -15.96 -13.48 -6.93
CA ASP A 17 -16.18 -13.69 -8.36
C ASP A 17 -14.91 -13.44 -9.17
N PHE A 18 -14.29 -12.25 -9.07
CA PHE A 18 -13.15 -11.95 -9.94
C PHE A 18 -11.94 -12.83 -9.63
N LEU A 19 -11.70 -13.24 -8.37
CA LEU A 19 -10.58 -14.13 -8.05
C LEU A 19 -10.76 -15.51 -8.70
N LEU A 20 -11.97 -16.06 -8.66
CA LEU A 20 -12.30 -17.34 -9.29
C LEU A 20 -12.31 -17.23 -10.81
N ARG A 21 -12.97 -16.20 -11.35
CA ARG A 21 -13.06 -15.92 -12.79
C ARG A 21 -11.70 -15.72 -13.41
N ASP A 22 -10.85 -14.88 -12.81
CA ASP A 22 -9.51 -14.63 -13.32
C ASP A 22 -8.63 -15.87 -13.22
N SER A 23 -8.72 -16.64 -12.11
CA SER A 23 -8.00 -17.91 -11.99
C SER A 23 -8.39 -18.90 -13.10
N TYR A 24 -9.70 -19.03 -13.34
CA TYR A 24 -10.23 -19.92 -14.38
C TYR A 24 -9.81 -19.50 -15.79
N HIS A 25 -10.01 -18.23 -16.16
CA HIS A 25 -9.76 -17.75 -17.53
C HIS A 25 -8.27 -17.57 -17.84
N THR A 26 -7.44 -17.26 -16.85
CA THR A 26 -5.97 -17.16 -17.06
C THR A 26 -5.26 -18.51 -16.94
N GLY A 27 -5.91 -19.52 -16.32
CA GLY A 27 -5.30 -20.81 -15.99
C GLY A 27 -4.27 -20.73 -14.85
N VAL A 28 -4.11 -19.56 -14.21
CA VAL A 28 -3.23 -19.40 -13.05
C VAL A 28 -3.96 -19.90 -11.81
N SER A 29 -3.41 -20.90 -11.13
CA SER A 29 -3.93 -21.35 -9.84
C SER A 29 -3.59 -20.32 -8.76
N LEU A 30 -4.57 -19.50 -8.39
CA LEU A 30 -4.40 -18.47 -7.36
C LEU A 30 -4.54 -19.03 -5.94
N GLY A 31 -5.20 -20.16 -5.79
CA GLY A 31 -5.57 -20.74 -4.51
C GLY A 31 -7.03 -21.18 -4.53
N LEU A 32 -7.43 -21.98 -3.54
CA LEU A 32 -8.83 -22.39 -3.38
C LEU A 32 -9.62 -21.24 -2.76
N VAL A 33 -10.72 -20.82 -3.37
CA VAL A 33 -11.72 -19.96 -2.74
C VAL A 33 -12.96 -20.82 -2.52
N ASP A 34 -13.16 -21.25 -1.27
CA ASP A 34 -14.32 -22.07 -0.89
C ASP A 34 -15.54 -21.16 -0.66
N VAL A 35 -16.27 -20.91 -1.75
CA VAL A 35 -17.45 -20.04 -1.76
C VAL A 35 -18.53 -20.58 -0.83
N ASP A 36 -18.77 -21.88 -0.86
CA ASP A 36 -19.82 -22.52 -0.07
C ASP A 36 -19.52 -22.39 1.42
N GLN A 37 -18.27 -22.60 1.83
CA GLN A 37 -17.84 -22.40 3.21
C GLN A 37 -17.92 -20.93 3.63
N ILE A 38 -17.47 -19.98 2.78
CA ILE A 38 -17.57 -18.55 3.09
C ILE A 38 -19.04 -18.15 3.29
N VAL A 39 -19.92 -18.50 2.34
CA VAL A 39 -21.34 -18.14 2.37
C VAL A 39 -22.05 -18.83 3.54
N GLY A 40 -21.76 -20.11 3.79
CA GLY A 40 -22.33 -20.86 4.91
C GLY A 40 -21.90 -20.33 6.29
N SER A 41 -20.72 -19.69 6.37
CA SER A 41 -20.19 -19.07 7.59
C SER A 41 -20.60 -17.61 7.79
N LEU A 42 -21.29 -16.97 6.84
CA LEU A 42 -21.75 -15.59 7.00
C LEU A 42 -22.90 -15.52 8.01
N SER A 43 -22.78 -14.61 8.96
CA SER A 43 -23.82 -14.29 9.94
C SER A 43 -23.95 -12.79 10.13
N LEU A 44 -25.05 -12.37 10.77
CA LEU A 44 -25.29 -10.99 11.15
C LEU A 44 -25.11 -10.81 12.64
N SER A 45 -24.28 -9.84 13.01
CA SER A 45 -24.11 -9.42 14.39
C SER A 45 -24.10 -7.91 14.47
N GLU A 46 -24.99 -7.35 15.29
CA GLU A 46 -25.18 -5.89 15.46
C GLU A 46 -25.32 -5.13 14.12
N GLY A 47 -26.05 -5.72 13.15
CA GLY A 47 -26.29 -5.12 11.84
C GLY A 47 -25.08 -5.12 10.89
N ARG A 48 -24.09 -5.99 11.13
CA ARG A 48 -22.88 -6.17 10.33
C ARG A 48 -22.67 -7.63 9.95
N LEU A 49 -22.01 -7.86 8.82
CA LEU A 49 -21.52 -9.18 8.45
C LEU A 49 -20.35 -9.58 9.35
N VAL A 50 -20.42 -10.81 9.84
CA VAL A 50 -19.34 -11.50 10.54
C VAL A 50 -19.21 -12.90 9.97
N LEU A 51 -17.99 -13.46 9.98
CA LEU A 51 -17.75 -14.87 9.70
C LEU A 51 -17.70 -15.66 11.00
N GLY A 52 -18.38 -16.79 11.06
CA GLY A 52 -18.35 -17.67 12.23
C GLY A 52 -19.01 -19.01 11.97
N GLY A 53 -19.29 -19.73 13.04
CA GLY A 53 -19.86 -21.07 13.01
C GLY A 53 -20.77 -21.34 14.19
N SER A 54 -21.54 -22.44 14.12
CA SER A 54 -22.38 -22.87 15.26
C SER A 54 -21.59 -23.74 16.24
N ALA A 55 -20.62 -24.50 15.74
CA ALA A 55 -19.67 -25.28 16.52
C ALA A 55 -18.23 -24.76 16.32
N SER A 56 -17.32 -25.16 17.21
CA SER A 56 -15.90 -24.75 17.15
C SER A 56 -15.22 -25.17 15.85
N PHE A 57 -15.58 -26.32 15.29
CA PHE A 57 -15.04 -26.77 14.00
C PHE A 57 -15.51 -25.89 12.84
N ASP A 58 -16.79 -25.48 12.84
CA ASP A 58 -17.34 -24.59 11.81
C ASP A 58 -16.65 -23.22 11.85
N GLU A 59 -16.33 -22.73 13.06
CA GLU A 59 -15.56 -21.51 13.28
C GLU A 59 -14.14 -21.60 12.67
N ASP A 60 -13.45 -22.73 12.87
CA ASP A 60 -12.12 -22.96 12.27
C ASP A 60 -12.19 -23.08 10.74
N MET A 61 -13.25 -23.70 10.19
CA MET A 61 -13.47 -23.78 8.75
C MET A 61 -13.79 -22.41 8.13
N ALA A 62 -14.58 -21.58 8.82
CA ALA A 62 -14.82 -20.19 8.42
C ALA A 62 -13.52 -19.39 8.30
N MET A 63 -12.63 -19.53 9.30
CA MET A 63 -11.32 -18.90 9.30
C MET A 63 -10.45 -19.42 8.15
N THR A 64 -10.40 -20.73 7.95
CA THR A 64 -9.61 -21.37 6.88
C THR A 64 -10.04 -20.89 5.49
N ALA A 65 -11.36 -20.77 5.25
CA ALA A 65 -11.88 -20.28 3.98
C ALA A 65 -11.55 -18.80 3.74
N ALA A 66 -11.68 -17.97 4.78
CA ALA A 66 -11.29 -16.56 4.75
C ALA A 66 -9.79 -16.36 4.49
N GLU A 67 -8.93 -17.19 5.11
CA GLU A 67 -7.48 -17.19 4.89
C GLU A 67 -7.14 -17.58 3.46
N SER A 68 -7.79 -18.61 2.94
CA SER A 68 -7.59 -19.09 1.57
C SER A 68 -7.98 -18.04 0.53
N MET A 69 -9.03 -17.25 0.77
CA MET A 69 -9.36 -16.09 -0.05
C MET A 69 -8.27 -15.01 -0.01
N LEU A 70 -7.67 -14.71 1.16
CA LEU A 70 -6.55 -13.78 1.24
C LEU A 70 -5.29 -14.29 0.52
N ILE A 71 -5.04 -15.60 0.53
CA ILE A 71 -3.98 -16.23 -0.26
C ILE A 71 -4.25 -16.01 -1.76
N ALA A 72 -5.45 -16.35 -2.22
CA ALA A 72 -5.87 -16.16 -3.61
C ALA A 72 -5.69 -14.71 -4.06
N ARG A 73 -6.05 -13.76 -3.19
CA ARG A 73 -5.87 -12.34 -3.43
C ARG A 73 -4.39 -11.92 -3.49
N ALA A 74 -3.56 -12.38 -2.57
CA ALA A 74 -2.13 -12.07 -2.58
C ALA A 74 -1.44 -12.62 -3.84
N HIS A 75 -1.85 -13.80 -4.30
CA HIS A 75 -1.38 -14.42 -5.53
C HIS A 75 -1.92 -13.70 -6.77
N HIS A 76 -3.17 -13.26 -6.79
CA HIS A 76 -3.77 -12.49 -7.89
C HIS A 76 -2.94 -11.26 -8.22
N TYR A 77 -2.62 -10.46 -7.20
CA TYR A 77 -1.75 -9.30 -7.37
C TYR A 77 -0.36 -9.66 -7.91
N SER A 78 0.24 -10.74 -7.41
CA SER A 78 1.63 -11.09 -7.75
C SER A 78 1.75 -11.72 -9.14
N ALA A 79 0.80 -12.57 -9.51
CA ALA A 79 0.84 -13.41 -10.71
C ALA A 79 0.15 -12.77 -11.91
N ILE A 80 -0.88 -11.95 -11.69
CA ILE A 80 -1.70 -11.34 -12.75
C ILE A 80 -1.45 -9.83 -12.81
N ILE A 81 -1.74 -9.08 -11.74
CA ILE A 81 -1.69 -7.60 -11.77
C ILE A 81 -0.26 -7.07 -11.95
N HIS A 82 0.69 -7.56 -11.16
CA HIS A 82 2.10 -7.17 -11.24
C HIS A 82 2.92 -8.09 -12.15
N ASN A 83 2.26 -8.82 -13.06
CA ASN A 83 2.95 -9.52 -14.13
C ASN A 83 3.57 -8.48 -15.07
N PRO A 84 4.89 -8.53 -15.36
CA PRO A 84 5.53 -7.54 -16.21
C PRO A 84 4.91 -7.42 -17.61
N VAL A 85 4.39 -8.50 -18.18
CA VAL A 85 3.76 -8.46 -19.51
C VAL A 85 2.40 -7.75 -19.44
N THR A 86 1.58 -8.06 -18.42
CA THR A 86 0.32 -7.35 -18.16
C THR A 86 0.56 -5.86 -17.91
N GLN A 87 1.52 -5.52 -17.05
CA GLN A 87 1.91 -4.14 -16.78
C GLN A 87 2.44 -3.44 -18.04
N GLY A 88 3.23 -4.14 -18.86
CA GLY A 88 3.73 -3.64 -20.15
C GLY A 88 2.60 -3.29 -21.10
N ALA A 89 1.62 -4.17 -21.28
CA ALA A 89 0.45 -3.90 -22.12
C ALA A 89 -0.39 -2.72 -21.57
N ARG A 90 -0.61 -2.69 -20.24
CA ARG A 90 -1.34 -1.62 -19.55
C ARG A 90 -0.67 -0.26 -19.76
N VAL A 91 0.64 -0.16 -19.54
CA VAL A 91 1.37 1.12 -19.65
C VAL A 91 1.43 1.60 -21.10
N MET A 92 1.56 0.69 -22.07
CA MET A 92 1.49 1.01 -23.50
C MET A 92 0.12 1.58 -23.87
N LEU A 93 -0.97 0.93 -23.43
CA LEU A 93 -2.33 1.39 -23.71
C LEU A 93 -2.61 2.74 -23.04
N LEU A 94 -2.21 2.90 -21.77
CA LEU A 94 -2.38 4.15 -21.03
C LEU A 94 -1.66 5.31 -21.72
N HIS A 95 -0.40 5.12 -22.12
CA HIS A 95 0.36 6.16 -22.82
C HIS A 95 -0.26 6.52 -24.18
N ALA A 96 -0.78 5.53 -24.92
CA ALA A 96 -1.45 5.77 -26.18
C ALA A 96 -2.77 6.55 -25.98
N LEU A 97 -3.55 6.20 -24.96
CA LEU A 97 -4.80 6.88 -24.62
C LEU A 97 -4.56 8.32 -24.16
N GLU A 98 -3.61 8.53 -23.26
CA GLU A 98 -3.27 9.88 -22.79
C GLU A 98 -2.75 10.76 -23.93
N ASN A 99 -1.94 10.23 -24.84
CA ASN A 99 -1.50 10.96 -26.01
C ASN A 99 -2.69 11.41 -26.87
N ALA A 100 -3.60 10.49 -27.15
CA ALA A 100 -4.82 10.77 -27.91
C ALA A 100 -5.69 11.83 -27.20
N LEU A 101 -5.87 11.73 -25.88
CA LEU A 101 -6.63 12.71 -25.10
C LEU A 101 -5.98 14.10 -25.11
N ARG A 102 -4.67 14.21 -24.90
CA ARG A 102 -3.93 15.49 -24.95
C ARG A 102 -4.06 16.15 -26.33
N ARG A 103 -3.97 15.36 -27.40
CA ARG A 103 -4.14 15.86 -28.77
C ARG A 103 -5.57 16.27 -29.06
N HIS A 104 -6.54 15.50 -28.59
CA HIS A 104 -7.96 15.80 -28.70
C HIS A 104 -8.29 17.13 -27.99
N GLU A 105 -7.71 17.36 -26.81
CA GLU A 105 -7.79 18.63 -26.07
C GLU A 105 -7.16 19.79 -26.85
N HIS A 106 -5.94 19.61 -27.38
CA HIS A 106 -5.24 20.64 -28.16
C HIS A 106 -5.97 21.02 -29.45
N ALA A 107 -6.79 20.12 -30.00
CA ALA A 107 -7.67 20.40 -31.13
C ALA A 107 -8.94 21.19 -30.73
N GLY A 108 -9.10 21.57 -29.46
CA GLY A 108 -10.21 22.36 -28.95
C GLY A 108 -11.45 21.54 -28.54
N ASN A 109 -11.33 20.22 -28.44
CA ASN A 109 -12.46 19.36 -28.08
C ASN A 109 -12.60 19.20 -26.56
N ASP A 110 -13.82 18.89 -26.11
CA ASP A 110 -14.13 18.67 -24.69
C ASP A 110 -13.73 17.25 -24.24
N VAL A 111 -12.56 17.14 -23.62
CA VAL A 111 -12.06 15.89 -23.04
C VAL A 111 -12.97 15.35 -21.94
N LYS A 112 -13.61 16.20 -21.14
CA LYS A 112 -14.47 15.72 -20.04
C LYS A 112 -15.71 15.04 -20.58
N ALA A 113 -16.32 15.59 -21.62
CA ALA A 113 -17.43 14.96 -22.32
C ALA A 113 -17.00 13.61 -22.92
N THR A 114 -15.84 13.56 -23.56
CA THR A 114 -15.29 12.30 -24.12
C THR A 114 -15.02 11.26 -23.04
N VAL A 115 -14.43 11.64 -21.91
CA VAL A 115 -14.22 10.73 -20.77
C VAL A 115 -15.55 10.24 -20.21
N ALA A 116 -16.60 11.08 -20.16
CA ALA A 116 -17.93 10.62 -19.75
C ALA A 116 -18.45 9.52 -20.69
N LEU A 117 -18.27 9.66 -22.00
CA LEU A 117 -18.63 8.63 -22.98
C LEU A 117 -17.87 7.32 -22.77
N PHE A 118 -16.60 7.39 -22.33
CA PHE A 118 -15.81 6.20 -21.99
C PHE A 118 -16.47 5.36 -20.89
N PHE A 119 -17.15 5.99 -19.95
CA PHE A 119 -17.80 5.30 -18.84
C PHE A 119 -19.27 4.90 -19.11
N THR A 120 -19.95 5.54 -20.07
CA THR A 120 -21.39 5.31 -20.28
C THR A 120 -21.73 4.52 -21.54
N SER A 121 -20.92 4.63 -22.59
CA SER A 121 -21.34 4.21 -23.94
C SER A 121 -20.26 3.49 -24.73
N TYR A 122 -18.99 3.77 -24.46
CA TYR A 122 -17.88 3.14 -25.19
C TYR A 122 -17.62 1.73 -24.65
N ASN A 123 -17.18 0.86 -25.55
CA ASN A 123 -16.50 -0.39 -25.22
C ASN A 123 -15.01 -0.31 -25.59
N ASP A 124 -14.30 -1.42 -25.41
CA ASP A 124 -12.87 -1.53 -25.72
C ASP A 124 -12.54 -1.17 -27.18
N GLY A 125 -13.40 -1.56 -28.13
CA GLY A 125 -13.25 -1.24 -29.54
C GLY A 125 -13.36 0.27 -29.81
N ASP A 126 -14.32 0.94 -29.17
CA ASP A 126 -14.50 2.39 -29.27
C ASP A 126 -13.31 3.14 -28.68
N LEU A 127 -12.78 2.67 -27.55
CA LEU A 127 -11.56 3.23 -26.94
C LEU A 127 -10.36 3.09 -27.88
N LEU A 128 -10.15 1.92 -28.48
CA LEU A 128 -9.06 1.72 -29.44
C LEU A 128 -9.22 2.58 -30.70
N ASN A 129 -10.45 2.72 -31.21
CA ASN A 129 -10.75 3.58 -32.36
C ASN A 129 -10.53 5.07 -32.04
N PHE A 130 -10.84 5.49 -30.81
CA PHE A 130 -10.54 6.84 -30.35
C PHE A 130 -9.04 7.13 -30.39
N ILE A 131 -8.20 6.18 -29.92
CA ILE A 131 -6.75 6.31 -29.99
C ILE A 131 -6.28 6.37 -31.43
N GLU A 132 -6.79 5.49 -32.29
CA GLU A 132 -6.41 5.46 -33.71
C GLU A 132 -6.72 6.79 -34.43
N SER A 133 -7.84 7.43 -34.06
CA SER A 133 -8.32 8.66 -34.70
C SER A 133 -7.61 9.92 -34.20
N ASN A 134 -7.22 9.96 -32.91
CA ASN A 134 -6.73 11.19 -32.27
C ASN A 134 -5.24 11.12 -31.86
N GLY A 135 -4.68 9.92 -31.72
CA GLY A 135 -3.29 9.69 -31.34
C GLY A 135 -2.31 10.04 -32.46
N ASP A 136 -1.06 10.32 -32.07
CA ASP A 136 0.05 10.43 -33.03
C ASP A 136 0.57 9.06 -33.48
N GLU A 137 1.57 9.05 -34.34
CA GLU A 137 2.18 7.81 -34.86
C GLU A 137 2.79 6.94 -33.75
N SER A 138 3.26 7.54 -32.64
CA SER A 138 3.76 6.77 -31.49
C SER A 138 2.62 6.04 -30.79
N ALA A 139 1.51 6.74 -30.52
CA ALA A 139 0.32 6.16 -29.89
C ALA A 139 -0.29 5.03 -30.73
N LYS A 140 -0.43 5.24 -32.04
CA LYS A 140 -0.89 4.20 -32.99
C LYS A 140 0.06 3.01 -33.04
N LYS A 141 1.37 3.25 -33.00
CA LYS A 141 2.36 2.16 -32.94
C LYS A 141 2.23 1.35 -31.66
N LEU A 142 1.95 1.98 -30.52
CA LEU A 142 1.72 1.29 -29.25
C LEU A 142 0.48 0.39 -29.30
N THR A 143 -0.64 0.88 -29.83
CA THR A 143 -1.86 0.07 -29.97
C THR A 143 -1.70 -1.06 -30.99
N LEU A 144 -1.01 -0.81 -32.11
CA LEU A 144 -0.67 -1.85 -33.10
C LEU A 144 0.22 -2.92 -32.49
N ASN A 145 1.22 -2.53 -31.69
CA ASN A 145 2.09 -3.46 -30.98
C ASN A 145 1.28 -4.37 -30.03
N ILE A 146 0.32 -3.82 -29.29
CA ILE A 146 -0.58 -4.61 -28.42
C ILE A 146 -1.38 -5.61 -29.25
N ARG A 147 -1.99 -5.18 -30.36
CA ARG A 147 -2.76 -6.05 -31.27
C ARG A 147 -1.92 -7.20 -31.85
N ASN A 148 -0.64 -6.93 -32.11
CA ASN A 148 0.30 -7.92 -32.66
C ASN A 148 0.99 -8.77 -31.58
N GLY A 149 0.67 -8.57 -30.28
CA GLY A 149 1.35 -9.26 -29.18
C GLY A 149 2.81 -8.82 -28.93
N SER A 150 3.25 -7.71 -29.53
CA SER A 150 4.60 -7.14 -29.38
C SER A 150 4.68 -6.22 -28.15
N ILE A 151 4.49 -6.78 -26.97
CA ILE A 151 4.50 -6.04 -25.69
C ILE A 151 5.93 -5.64 -25.32
N CYS A 152 6.11 -4.42 -24.77
CA CYS A 152 7.41 -3.97 -24.27
C CYS A 152 7.90 -4.85 -23.12
N ASN A 153 9.20 -5.13 -23.09
CA ASN A 153 9.83 -5.93 -22.05
C ASN A 153 10.19 -5.06 -20.85
N ALA A 154 10.02 -5.60 -19.64
CA ALA A 154 10.55 -4.96 -18.44
C ALA A 154 12.08 -5.09 -18.41
N VAL A 155 12.78 -4.01 -18.77
CA VAL A 155 14.25 -3.95 -18.74
C VAL A 155 14.79 -3.81 -17.33
N SER A 156 13.97 -3.32 -16.40
CA SER A 156 14.25 -3.34 -14.96
C SER A 156 12.97 -3.40 -14.14
N ARG A 157 13.02 -4.09 -13.01
CA ARG A 157 11.89 -4.28 -12.10
C ARG A 157 12.32 -4.07 -10.66
N PHE A 158 11.71 -3.08 -10.03
CA PHE A 158 11.87 -2.77 -8.63
C PHE A 158 10.65 -3.24 -7.84
N THR A 159 10.91 -3.96 -6.75
CA THR A 159 9.91 -4.52 -5.85
C THR A 159 10.34 -4.25 -4.41
N HIS A 160 9.51 -4.62 -3.44
CA HIS A 160 9.85 -4.55 -2.02
C HIS A 160 11.22 -5.14 -1.68
N LYS A 161 11.64 -6.21 -2.39
CA LYS A 161 12.90 -6.93 -2.11
C LYS A 161 14.17 -6.16 -2.49
N ASN A 162 14.10 -5.24 -3.46
CA ASN A 162 15.28 -4.57 -4.03
C ASN A 162 15.29 -3.05 -3.81
N LEU A 163 14.21 -2.49 -3.27
CA LEU A 163 14.16 -1.11 -2.80
C LEU A 163 14.56 -1.04 -1.32
N ASN A 164 15.25 0.01 -0.88
CA ASN A 164 15.46 0.25 0.54
C ASN A 164 14.18 0.82 1.19
N PRO A 165 13.99 0.72 2.53
CA PRO A 165 12.78 1.17 3.22
C PRO A 165 12.40 2.64 2.96
N LYS A 166 13.38 3.55 2.91
CA LYS A 166 13.15 4.98 2.62
C LYS A 166 12.57 5.17 1.22
N THR A 167 13.17 4.54 0.21
CA THR A 167 12.68 4.60 -1.17
C THR A 167 11.30 3.94 -1.30
N ARG A 168 11.06 2.81 -0.63
CA ARG A 168 9.73 2.17 -0.58
C ARG A 168 8.68 3.12 -0.01
N MET A 169 8.98 3.78 1.10
CA MET A 169 8.07 4.71 1.76
C MET A 169 7.74 5.90 0.84
N ALA A 170 8.76 6.50 0.23
CA ALA A 170 8.58 7.60 -0.70
C ALA A 170 7.72 7.21 -1.91
N LEU A 171 8.04 6.09 -2.57
CA LEU A 171 7.28 5.60 -3.71
C LEU A 171 5.85 5.20 -3.34
N SER A 172 5.65 4.63 -2.16
CA SER A 172 4.32 4.30 -1.63
C SER A 172 3.44 5.55 -1.48
N THR A 173 4.01 6.67 -1.04
CA THR A 173 3.33 7.97 -0.97
C THR A 173 3.07 8.54 -2.37
N ILE A 174 4.09 8.55 -3.24
CA ILE A 174 3.98 9.07 -4.61
C ILE A 174 2.91 8.32 -5.40
N ALA A 175 2.91 6.99 -5.35
CA ALA A 175 1.97 6.14 -6.08
C ALA A 175 0.49 6.38 -5.71
N ARG A 176 0.23 6.90 -4.50
CA ARG A 176 -1.12 7.22 -3.99
C ARG A 176 -1.57 8.63 -4.30
N ASN A 177 -0.70 9.48 -4.87
CA ASN A 177 -1.07 10.77 -5.41
C ASN A 177 -1.02 10.69 -6.95
N GLY A 178 -2.18 10.72 -7.60
CA GLY A 178 -2.27 10.50 -9.05
C GLY A 178 -1.42 11.47 -9.89
N VAL A 179 -1.37 12.75 -9.49
CA VAL A 179 -0.59 13.79 -10.19
C VAL A 179 0.91 13.53 -10.01
N ALA A 180 1.36 13.33 -8.76
CA ALA A 180 2.77 13.07 -8.47
C ALA A 180 3.26 11.74 -9.06
N LYS A 181 2.43 10.69 -9.03
CA LYS A 181 2.69 9.42 -9.73
C LYS A 181 2.92 9.67 -11.22
N LYS A 182 2.04 10.46 -11.85
CA LYS A 182 2.17 10.74 -13.28
C LYS A 182 3.43 11.55 -13.60
N MET A 183 3.72 12.58 -12.80
CA MET A 183 4.95 13.35 -12.92
C MET A 183 6.20 12.47 -12.75
N PHE A 184 6.17 11.53 -11.81
CA PHE A 184 7.24 10.57 -11.58
C PHE A 184 7.51 9.69 -12.81
N GLU A 185 6.45 9.08 -13.35
CA GLU A 185 6.53 8.18 -14.51
C GLU A 185 7.03 8.94 -15.76
N ASP A 186 6.43 10.10 -16.05
CA ASP A 186 6.75 10.89 -17.25
C ASP A 186 8.18 11.45 -17.21
N GLU A 187 8.64 11.96 -16.06
CA GLU A 187 9.99 12.55 -15.94
C GLU A 187 11.08 11.48 -16.00
N LEU A 188 10.87 10.32 -15.35
CA LEU A 188 11.81 9.20 -15.47
C LEU A 188 11.85 8.64 -16.90
N ALA A 189 10.67 8.43 -17.52
CA ALA A 189 10.59 7.96 -18.90
C ALA A 189 11.35 8.92 -19.84
N LYS A 190 11.09 10.22 -19.75
CA LYS A 190 11.77 11.25 -20.54
C LYS A 190 13.28 11.27 -20.31
N ARG A 191 13.72 11.22 -19.05
CA ARG A 191 15.14 11.22 -18.68
C ARG A 191 15.86 10.02 -19.28
N PHE A 192 15.33 8.81 -19.08
CA PHE A 192 15.97 7.60 -19.57
C PHE A 192 15.88 7.46 -21.09
N SER A 193 14.78 7.89 -21.71
CA SER A 193 14.70 7.95 -23.17
C SER A 193 15.77 8.84 -23.78
N LYS A 194 16.02 10.01 -23.18
CA LYS A 194 17.10 10.91 -23.64
C LYS A 194 18.49 10.31 -23.40
N GLN A 195 18.70 9.67 -22.25
CA GLN A 195 20.00 9.12 -21.87
C GLN A 195 20.41 7.92 -22.74
N TYR A 196 19.47 7.02 -23.06
CA TYR A 196 19.75 5.79 -23.80
C TYR A 196 19.33 5.84 -25.28
N GLY A 197 18.74 6.95 -25.73
CA GLY A 197 18.35 7.15 -27.14
C GLY A 197 17.26 6.18 -27.61
N ALA A 198 16.41 5.69 -26.71
CA ALA A 198 15.39 4.68 -26.98
C ALA A 198 14.07 5.01 -26.27
N PRO A 199 12.90 4.61 -26.80
CA PRO A 199 11.62 4.77 -26.10
C PRO A 199 11.62 3.99 -24.78
N VAL A 200 11.27 4.68 -23.69
CA VAL A 200 11.16 4.12 -22.34
C VAL A 200 9.79 4.47 -21.78
N LEU A 201 9.14 3.49 -21.16
CA LEU A 201 7.92 3.68 -20.38
C LEU A 201 8.20 3.30 -18.92
N VAL A 202 7.54 3.96 -17.99
CA VAL A 202 7.66 3.68 -16.56
C VAL A 202 6.26 3.48 -15.98
N ASP A 203 6.11 2.48 -15.12
CA ASP A 203 4.87 2.19 -14.39
C ASP A 203 5.20 1.98 -12.92
N LEU A 204 4.63 2.81 -12.05
CA LEU A 204 4.71 2.69 -10.59
C LEU A 204 3.35 2.23 -10.05
N ASP A 205 3.29 0.99 -9.57
CA ASP A 205 2.07 0.42 -9.01
C ASP A 205 2.25 -0.05 -7.57
N VAL A 206 1.18 0.07 -6.79
CA VAL A 206 1.10 -0.37 -5.39
C VAL A 206 -0.23 -1.07 -5.17
N ALA A 207 -0.22 -2.14 -4.35
CA ALA A 207 -1.46 -2.80 -4.01
C ALA A 207 -2.41 -1.87 -3.22
N SER A 208 -3.70 -2.07 -3.47
CA SER A 208 -4.80 -1.32 -2.86
C SER A 208 -5.77 -2.26 -2.13
N GLY A 209 -6.67 -1.67 -1.33
CA GLY A 209 -7.74 -2.40 -0.66
C GLY A 209 -7.30 -3.35 0.45
N ILE A 210 -6.28 -3.00 1.23
CA ILE A 210 -5.78 -3.79 2.37
C ILE A 210 -6.96 -4.28 3.23
N PRO A 211 -7.05 -5.60 3.55
CA PRO A 211 -8.14 -6.12 4.38
C PRO A 211 -8.15 -5.45 5.75
N LYS A 212 -9.23 -4.73 6.09
CA LYS A 212 -9.27 -3.82 7.25
C LYS A 212 -10.45 -4.00 8.19
N SER A 213 -11.59 -4.48 7.68
CA SER A 213 -12.86 -4.38 8.40
C SER A 213 -13.57 -5.72 8.61
N THR A 214 -13.05 -6.81 8.06
CA THR A 214 -13.61 -8.15 8.20
C THR A 214 -13.64 -8.58 9.67
N ARG A 215 -14.83 -8.98 10.10
CA ARG A 215 -15.14 -9.40 11.46
C ARG A 215 -15.36 -10.90 11.50
N VAL A 216 -14.92 -11.50 12.59
CA VAL A 216 -15.13 -12.91 12.89
C VAL A 216 -15.79 -13.05 14.25
N LYS A 217 -16.60 -14.08 14.43
CA LYS A 217 -17.23 -14.44 15.70
C LYS A 217 -16.82 -15.86 16.06
N LEU A 218 -15.97 -15.97 17.07
CA LEU A 218 -15.33 -17.21 17.48
C LEU A 218 -15.56 -17.41 18.98
N GLY A 219 -16.04 -18.57 19.42
CA GLY A 219 -16.34 -18.86 20.83
C GLY A 219 -17.31 -17.84 21.45
N GLY A 220 -18.23 -17.30 20.65
CA GLY A 220 -19.20 -16.28 21.06
C GLY A 220 -18.67 -14.83 21.14
N GLU A 221 -17.35 -14.60 20.97
CA GLU A 221 -16.76 -13.26 20.96
C GLU A 221 -16.44 -12.78 19.54
N GLU A 222 -16.61 -11.49 19.29
CA GLU A 222 -16.20 -10.89 18.02
C GLU A 222 -14.76 -10.35 18.05
N GLY A 223 -14.08 -10.50 16.92
CA GLY A 223 -12.74 -9.96 16.66
C GLY A 223 -12.59 -9.46 15.23
N PHE A 224 -11.47 -8.79 14.95
CA PHE A 224 -11.05 -8.59 13.57
C PHE A 224 -10.39 -9.87 13.07
N PHE A 225 -10.63 -10.20 11.81
CA PHE A 225 -10.08 -11.42 11.21
C PHE A 225 -8.55 -11.48 11.32
N TYR A 226 -7.86 -10.37 11.04
CA TYR A 226 -6.41 -10.28 11.15
C TYR A 226 -5.89 -10.29 12.61
N ASP A 227 -6.73 -10.03 13.60
CA ASP A 227 -6.36 -10.14 15.02
C ASP A 227 -6.61 -11.55 15.57
N GLU A 228 -7.37 -12.38 14.86
CA GLU A 228 -7.64 -13.78 15.28
C GLU A 228 -6.77 -14.78 14.51
N SER A 229 -6.23 -14.40 13.35
CA SER A 229 -5.31 -15.23 12.55
C SER A 229 -3.97 -14.54 12.27
N ALA A 230 -2.90 -15.19 12.72
CA ALA A 230 -1.53 -14.77 12.42
C ALA A 230 -1.21 -14.93 10.92
N LEU A 231 -1.83 -15.90 10.24
CA LEU A 231 -1.71 -16.07 8.79
C LEU A 231 -2.40 -14.92 8.06
N ALA A 232 -3.62 -14.57 8.46
CA ALA A 232 -4.35 -13.44 7.90
C ALA A 232 -3.59 -12.12 8.08
N ASN A 233 -3.05 -11.82 9.27
CA ASN A 233 -2.18 -10.66 9.47
C ASN A 233 -0.94 -10.71 8.57
N GLY A 234 -0.28 -11.86 8.48
CA GLY A 234 0.86 -12.07 7.59
C GLY A 234 0.53 -11.77 6.12
N LEU A 235 -0.67 -12.17 5.67
CA LEU A 235 -1.18 -11.90 4.32
C LEU A 235 -1.57 -10.43 4.11
N VAL A 236 -2.21 -9.78 5.09
CA VAL A 236 -2.49 -8.33 5.08
C VAL A 236 -1.18 -7.56 4.88
N ARG A 237 -0.13 -7.93 5.60
CA ARG A 237 1.21 -7.36 5.43
C ARG A 237 1.82 -7.69 4.08
N ALA A 238 1.68 -8.93 3.61
CA ALA A 238 2.21 -9.35 2.31
C ALA A 238 1.57 -8.55 1.16
N ILE A 239 0.26 -8.35 1.18
CA ILE A 239 -0.47 -7.51 0.22
C ILE A 239 0.00 -6.06 0.34
N SER A 240 0.06 -5.50 1.55
CA SER A 240 0.49 -4.11 1.79
C SER A 240 1.93 -3.84 1.33
N ARG A 241 2.78 -4.86 1.25
CA ARG A 241 4.17 -4.78 0.75
C ARG A 241 4.27 -4.75 -0.77
N GLN A 242 3.21 -5.08 -1.50
CA GLN A 242 3.27 -5.19 -2.95
C GLN A 242 3.40 -3.80 -3.57
N ILE A 243 4.60 -3.57 -4.09
CA ILE A 243 4.99 -2.43 -4.90
C ILE A 243 5.70 -3.00 -6.12
N SER A 244 5.35 -2.49 -7.30
CA SER A 244 5.94 -2.87 -8.58
C SER A 244 6.27 -1.60 -9.35
N LEU A 245 7.55 -1.28 -9.46
CA LEU A 245 8.04 -0.22 -10.32
C LEU A 245 8.81 -0.85 -11.47
N CYS A 246 8.28 -0.73 -12.68
CA CYS A 246 8.84 -1.35 -13.88
C CYS A 246 9.26 -0.27 -14.88
N VAL A 247 10.43 -0.48 -15.48
CA VAL A 247 10.93 0.29 -16.61
C VAL A 247 10.83 -0.61 -17.84
N PHE A 248 10.15 -0.13 -18.88
CA PHE A 248 9.85 -0.88 -20.10
C PHE A 248 10.51 -0.26 -21.32
N SER A 249 11.00 -1.11 -22.21
CA SER A 249 11.49 -0.74 -23.54
C SER A 249 11.45 -1.96 -24.46
N LYS A 250 11.57 -1.78 -25.78
CA LYS A 250 11.81 -2.93 -26.66
C LYS A 250 13.28 -3.30 -26.61
N THR A 251 13.56 -4.60 -26.50
CA THR A 251 14.92 -5.13 -26.43
C THR A 251 15.75 -4.83 -27.68
N GLU A 252 15.09 -4.60 -28.82
CA GLU A 252 15.71 -4.23 -30.09
C GLU A 252 16.15 -2.76 -30.13
N ASP A 253 15.60 -1.89 -29.26
CA ASP A 253 15.85 -0.45 -29.31
C ASP A 253 17.23 -0.08 -28.73
N ASN A 254 17.65 -0.73 -27.63
CA ASN A 254 19.01 -0.58 -27.08
C ASN A 254 19.37 -1.69 -26.08
N SER A 255 20.39 -2.49 -26.38
CA SER A 255 20.83 -3.59 -25.50
C SER A 255 21.43 -3.14 -24.17
N MET A 256 21.89 -1.88 -24.04
CA MET A 256 22.45 -1.35 -22.80
C MET A 256 21.41 -1.15 -21.69
N LEU A 257 20.12 -1.00 -22.06
CA LEU A 257 19.02 -0.77 -21.11
C LEU A 257 18.82 -1.94 -20.14
N SER A 258 19.13 -3.17 -20.54
CA SER A 258 19.02 -4.35 -19.68
C SER A 258 20.01 -4.35 -18.51
N HIS A 259 21.10 -3.57 -18.63
CA HIS A 259 22.14 -3.44 -17.62
C HIS A 259 22.05 -2.13 -16.81
N ALA A 260 21.10 -1.25 -17.15
CA ALA A 260 20.94 0.09 -16.56
C ALA A 260 20.20 0.12 -15.20
N SER A 261 19.97 -1.03 -14.56
CA SER A 261 19.18 -1.11 -13.31
C SER A 261 19.72 -0.22 -12.19
N HIS A 262 21.05 -0.04 -12.09
CA HIS A 262 21.62 0.86 -11.09
C HIS A 262 21.32 2.33 -11.39
N ASP A 263 21.47 2.75 -12.64
CA ASP A 263 21.17 4.11 -13.09
C ASP A 263 19.68 4.45 -12.91
N PHE A 264 18.80 3.48 -13.16
CA PHE A 264 17.38 3.63 -12.91
C PHE A 264 17.09 3.86 -11.42
N LEU A 265 17.69 3.07 -10.54
CA LEU A 265 17.53 3.24 -9.09
C LEU A 265 18.00 4.62 -8.63
N LEU A 266 19.16 5.09 -9.11
CA LEU A 266 19.65 6.44 -8.82
C LEU A 266 18.68 7.51 -9.33
N GLY A 267 18.10 7.35 -10.52
CA GLY A 267 17.09 8.27 -11.04
C GLY A 267 15.86 8.34 -10.14
N ILE A 268 15.38 7.19 -9.67
CA ILE A 268 14.24 7.05 -8.76
C ILE A 268 14.51 7.77 -7.43
N GLU A 269 15.65 7.50 -6.82
CA GLU A 269 16.02 8.07 -5.51
C GLU A 269 16.24 9.58 -5.57
N ASN A 270 16.74 10.10 -6.68
CA ASN A 270 16.93 11.54 -6.88
C ASN A 270 15.62 12.29 -7.14
N LEU A 271 14.65 11.69 -7.82
CA LEU A 271 13.38 12.35 -8.15
C LEU A 271 12.37 12.30 -6.99
N SER A 272 12.42 11.25 -6.17
CA SER A 272 11.43 11.05 -5.09
C SER A 272 11.30 12.23 -4.11
N PRO A 273 12.39 12.86 -3.62
CA PRO A 273 12.29 13.97 -2.67
C PRO A 273 11.56 15.20 -3.21
N SER A 274 11.79 15.59 -4.47
CA SER A 274 11.14 16.77 -5.05
C SER A 274 9.64 16.56 -5.23
N LEU A 275 9.22 15.34 -5.58
CA LEU A 275 7.79 15.00 -5.67
C LEU A 275 7.11 14.90 -4.32
N LEU A 276 7.81 14.42 -3.29
CA LEU A 276 7.27 14.47 -1.92
C LEU A 276 7.07 15.93 -1.47
N HIS A 277 8.03 16.82 -1.77
CA HIS A 277 7.86 18.26 -1.51
C HIS A 277 6.67 18.85 -2.29
N PHE A 278 6.52 18.50 -3.57
CA PHE A 278 5.35 18.87 -4.37
C PHE A 278 4.03 18.44 -3.71
N ILE A 279 3.93 17.19 -3.26
CA ILE A 279 2.71 16.68 -2.61
C ILE A 279 2.39 17.48 -1.33
N ARG A 280 3.41 17.79 -0.52
CA ARG A 280 3.25 18.54 0.75
C ARG A 280 2.78 19.97 0.54
N ASN A 281 3.14 20.61 -0.58
CA ASN A 281 2.70 21.97 -0.88
C ASN A 281 1.19 22.04 -1.16
N ASP A 282 0.61 20.97 -1.71
CA ASP A 282 -0.81 20.93 -2.06
C ASP A 282 -1.68 20.26 -0.98
N ASN A 283 -1.15 19.26 -0.26
CA ASN A 283 -1.92 18.45 0.68
C ASN A 283 -1.09 18.05 1.91
N TYR A 284 -1.75 18.03 3.07
CA TYR A 284 -1.21 17.35 4.25
C TYR A 284 -1.14 15.83 4.01
N LEU A 285 -0.13 15.19 4.62
CA LEU A 285 0.08 13.75 4.54
C LEU A 285 -0.18 13.10 5.91
N PRO A 286 -1.38 12.53 6.15
CA PRO A 286 -1.71 11.90 7.43
C PRO A 286 -0.74 10.80 7.87
N ILE A 287 -0.23 10.02 6.92
CA ILE A 287 0.77 8.99 7.18
C ILE A 287 2.10 9.55 7.71
N GLU A 288 2.48 10.77 7.31
CA GLU A 288 3.65 11.47 7.86
C GLU A 288 3.37 11.96 9.28
N GLY A 289 2.17 12.50 9.55
CA GLY A 289 1.72 12.84 10.90
C GLY A 289 1.73 11.64 11.85
N LEU A 290 1.25 10.49 11.38
CA LEU A 290 1.31 9.22 12.12
C LEU A 290 2.76 8.81 12.42
N LEU A 291 3.65 8.90 11.42
CA LEU A 291 5.08 8.59 11.62
C LEU A 291 5.72 9.54 12.64
N LEU A 292 5.37 10.83 12.64
CA LEU A 292 5.84 11.80 13.63
C LEU A 292 5.37 11.45 15.04
N ILE A 293 4.16 10.91 15.23
CA ILE A 293 3.70 10.41 16.53
C ILE A 293 4.59 9.26 17.03
N PHE A 294 4.90 8.28 16.17
CA PHE A 294 5.83 7.20 16.51
C PHE A 294 7.23 7.74 16.83
N TYR A 295 7.70 8.72 16.05
CA TYR A 295 8.99 9.37 16.22
C TYR A 295 9.10 10.13 17.54
N SER A 296 8.11 10.96 17.89
CA SER A 296 8.05 11.66 19.17
C SER A 296 7.99 10.70 20.34
N ALA A 297 7.20 9.61 20.24
CA ALA A 297 7.17 8.57 21.26
C ALA A 297 8.54 7.88 21.40
N HIS A 298 9.21 7.58 20.29
CA HIS A 298 10.56 7.03 20.29
C HIS A 298 11.55 7.99 20.96
N ARG A 299 11.57 9.28 20.60
CA ARG A 299 12.44 10.28 21.21
C ARG A 299 12.21 10.43 22.71
N LEU A 300 10.96 10.40 23.15
CA LEU A 300 10.58 10.60 24.54
C LEU A 300 10.99 9.42 25.44
N PHE A 301 10.88 8.19 24.95
CA PHE A 301 11.06 7.00 25.79
C PHE A 301 12.36 6.23 25.51
N SER A 302 13.03 6.47 24.40
CA SER A 302 14.26 5.76 24.08
C SER A 302 15.44 6.24 24.92
N SER A 303 16.31 5.32 25.30
CA SER A 303 17.58 5.60 25.97
C SER A 303 18.72 4.81 25.34
N LYS A 304 19.91 5.40 25.31
CA LYS A 304 21.13 4.76 24.81
C LYS A 304 22.08 4.53 25.99
N GLY A 305 22.60 3.32 26.13
CA GLY A 305 23.54 2.95 27.19
C GLY A 305 24.30 1.67 26.84
N GLU A 306 25.58 1.58 27.20
CA GLU A 306 26.44 0.37 27.06
C GLU A 306 26.37 -0.33 25.69
N GLY A 307 26.39 0.43 24.59
CA GLY A 307 26.32 -0.15 23.23
C GLY A 307 24.95 -0.77 22.89
N ARG A 308 23.90 -0.43 23.66
CA ARG A 308 22.51 -0.81 23.45
C ARG A 308 21.62 0.42 23.30
N ILE A 309 20.52 0.22 22.61
CA ILE A 309 19.40 1.15 22.56
C ILE A 309 18.17 0.46 23.15
N THR A 310 17.54 1.13 24.11
CA THR A 310 16.26 0.72 24.66
C THR A 310 15.20 1.63 24.08
N MET A 311 14.14 1.07 23.51
CA MET A 311 13.10 1.82 22.77
C MET A 311 11.69 1.37 23.18
N PRO A 312 10.67 2.23 23.03
CA PRO A 312 9.30 1.87 23.37
C PRO A 312 8.69 0.94 22.32
N ARG A 313 7.91 -0.02 22.79
CA ARG A 313 6.97 -0.80 21.99
C ARG A 313 5.56 -0.36 22.34
N LEU A 314 4.92 0.37 21.43
CA LEU A 314 3.56 0.87 21.65
C LEU A 314 2.59 -0.31 21.62
N ARG A 315 1.87 -0.51 22.72
CA ARG A 315 0.95 -1.64 22.87
C ARG A 315 -0.41 -1.32 22.28
N ASN A 316 -1.00 -2.30 21.62
CA ASN A 316 -2.40 -2.32 21.18
C ASN A 316 -2.74 -1.20 20.19
N ILE A 317 -3.07 -1.61 18.97
CA ILE A 317 -3.46 -0.69 17.91
C ILE A 317 -4.58 0.28 18.34
N ALA A 318 -5.57 -0.19 19.13
CA ALA A 318 -6.67 0.64 19.63
C ALA A 318 -6.20 1.88 20.40
N LYS A 319 -5.07 1.78 21.13
CA LYS A 319 -4.51 2.91 21.88
C LYS A 319 -3.86 3.94 20.97
N ILE A 320 -3.30 3.50 19.84
CA ILE A 320 -2.82 4.38 18.77
C ILE A 320 -4.02 5.15 18.17
N TYR A 321 -5.16 4.48 17.92
CA TYR A 321 -6.38 5.19 17.46
C TYR A 321 -6.82 6.29 18.43
N TYR A 322 -6.89 5.98 19.73
CA TYR A 322 -7.22 6.98 20.74
C TYR A 322 -6.24 8.16 20.70
N LEU A 323 -4.94 7.89 20.69
CA LEU A 323 -3.92 8.92 20.66
C LEU A 323 -4.02 9.82 19.42
N VAL A 324 -4.12 9.22 18.22
CA VAL A 324 -4.26 9.96 16.96
C VAL A 324 -5.54 10.79 16.96
N ARG A 325 -6.66 10.24 17.45
CA ARG A 325 -7.93 10.97 17.54
C ARG A 325 -7.84 12.18 18.47
N GLU A 326 -7.22 12.03 19.64
CA GLU A 326 -7.08 13.15 20.60
C GLU A 326 -6.13 14.22 20.07
N LEU A 327 -5.00 13.84 19.47
CA LEU A 327 -4.11 14.78 18.80
C LEU A 327 -4.80 15.51 17.64
N GLY A 328 -5.62 14.80 16.84
CA GLY A 328 -6.37 15.39 15.74
C GLY A 328 -7.46 16.39 16.16
N LYS A 329 -7.83 16.45 17.44
CA LYS A 329 -8.71 17.52 17.97
C LYS A 329 -7.98 18.84 18.17
N ILE A 330 -6.65 18.83 18.22
CA ILE A 330 -5.85 20.05 18.33
C ILE A 330 -5.91 20.77 16.98
N GLU A 331 -6.38 22.02 16.98
CA GLU A 331 -6.67 22.79 15.76
C GLU A 331 -5.49 22.79 14.76
N LYS A 332 -4.27 22.99 15.27
CA LYS A 332 -3.04 23.02 14.48
C LYS A 332 -2.63 21.66 13.88
N LEU A 333 -3.14 20.55 14.41
CA LEU A 333 -2.86 19.19 13.91
C LEU A 333 -4.00 18.62 13.07
N ARG A 334 -5.16 19.30 13.02
CA ARG A 334 -6.39 18.77 12.44
C ARG A 334 -6.23 18.29 11.00
N ASN A 335 -5.50 19.05 10.17
CA ASN A 335 -5.28 18.68 8.77
C ASN A 335 -4.22 17.58 8.62
N LEU A 336 -3.18 17.60 9.47
CA LEU A 336 -2.13 16.59 9.47
C LEU A 336 -2.62 15.24 10.01
N LEU A 337 -3.67 15.22 10.85
CA LEU A 337 -4.24 13.99 11.42
C LEU A 337 -5.71 13.84 11.01
N ASP A 338 -6.04 14.18 9.77
CA ASP A 338 -7.40 14.09 9.23
C ASP A 338 -7.82 12.64 8.95
N TYR A 339 -8.18 11.94 10.02
CA TYR A 339 -8.72 10.59 9.98
C TYR A 339 -10.21 10.61 10.34
N LYS A 340 -11.04 9.97 9.52
CA LYS A 340 -12.46 9.77 9.83
C LYS A 340 -12.63 8.62 10.81
N PHE A 341 -13.07 8.92 12.02
CA PHE A 341 -13.31 7.93 13.08
C PHE A 341 -14.79 7.57 13.22
N HIS A 342 -15.05 6.32 13.59
CA HIS A 342 -16.35 5.85 14.08
C HIS A 342 -16.16 4.93 15.29
N ASN A 343 -17.21 4.70 16.09
CA ASN A 343 -17.13 3.85 17.29
C ASN A 343 -17.78 2.47 17.11
N ARG A 344 -18.03 2.03 15.86
CA ARG A 344 -18.72 0.77 15.54
C ARG A 344 -18.11 -0.47 16.23
N TYR A 345 -16.82 -0.48 16.55
CA TYR A 345 -16.13 -1.62 17.16
C TYR A 345 -15.91 -1.50 18.67
N GLY A 346 -16.62 -0.57 19.34
CA GLY A 346 -16.46 -0.33 20.79
C GLY A 346 -15.23 0.52 21.16
N PHE A 347 -14.52 1.03 20.15
CA PHE A 347 -13.43 1.99 20.28
C PHE A 347 -13.37 2.86 19.01
N PRO A 348 -12.64 3.98 19.03
CA PRO A 348 -12.49 4.83 17.87
C PRO A 348 -11.70 4.08 16.82
N TYR A 349 -12.28 3.93 15.64
CA TYR A 349 -11.66 3.21 14.55
C TYR A 349 -11.76 4.02 13.27
N SER A 350 -10.72 3.96 12.46
CA SER A 350 -10.61 4.60 11.15
C SER A 350 -9.96 3.62 10.18
N ASP A 351 -10.68 3.26 9.12
CA ASP A 351 -10.18 2.41 8.04
C ASP A 351 -8.87 2.94 7.46
N LYS A 352 -8.76 4.27 7.31
CA LYS A 352 -7.58 4.92 6.75
C LYS A 352 -6.39 4.90 7.72
N LEU A 353 -6.63 5.05 9.02
CA LEU A 353 -5.57 4.93 10.02
C LEU A 353 -5.04 3.49 10.11
N PHE A 354 -5.92 2.49 10.00
CA PHE A 354 -5.50 1.09 9.89
C PHE A 354 -4.56 0.89 8.70
N GLU A 355 -4.98 1.33 7.51
CA GLU A 355 -4.19 1.24 6.29
C GLU A 355 -2.83 1.92 6.44
N ASP A 356 -2.78 3.13 7.01
CA ASP A 356 -1.52 3.86 7.18
C ASP A 356 -0.58 3.18 8.18
N ILE A 357 -1.10 2.60 9.28
CA ILE A 357 -0.29 1.78 10.20
C ILE A 357 0.28 0.58 9.45
N GLN A 358 -0.55 -0.15 8.70
CA GLN A 358 -0.11 -1.32 7.93
C GLN A 358 0.89 -0.94 6.83
N LEU A 359 0.78 0.26 6.24
CA LEU A 359 1.73 0.78 5.28
C LEU A 359 3.07 1.14 5.92
N LEU A 360 3.09 1.79 7.09
CA LEU A 360 4.33 2.03 7.83
C LEU A 360 5.04 0.70 8.16
N VAL A 361 4.27 -0.33 8.53
CA VAL A 361 4.80 -1.68 8.77
C VAL A 361 5.31 -2.34 7.49
N ALA A 362 4.54 -2.25 6.41
CA ALA A 362 4.90 -2.84 5.13
C ALA A 362 6.15 -2.19 4.53
N MET A 363 6.27 -0.86 4.60
CA MET A 363 7.41 -0.12 4.04
C MET A 363 8.67 -0.22 4.93
N GLY A 364 8.53 -0.74 6.16
CA GLY A 364 9.65 -0.98 7.07
C GLY A 364 9.99 0.21 7.98
N MET A 365 9.07 1.16 8.13
CA MET A 365 9.20 2.28 9.06
C MET A 365 8.91 1.84 10.50
N VAL A 366 7.98 0.90 10.67
CA VAL A 366 7.55 0.38 11.97
C VAL A 366 7.62 -1.14 11.96
N ASP A 367 8.18 -1.75 12.99
CA ASP A 367 8.09 -3.19 13.22
C ASP A 367 6.80 -3.51 13.98
N GLU A 368 6.17 -4.63 13.60
CA GLU A 368 4.96 -5.15 14.23
C GLU A 368 5.27 -6.54 14.82
N ASP A 369 5.18 -6.64 16.14
CA ASP A 369 5.47 -7.83 16.93
C ASP A 369 4.18 -8.50 17.43
N LEU A 370 4.02 -9.78 17.13
CA LEU A 370 2.92 -10.59 17.65
C LEU A 370 3.13 -10.94 19.14
N ARG A 371 2.06 -10.79 19.93
CA ARG A 371 1.97 -11.20 21.32
C ARG A 371 0.68 -11.95 21.57
N TYR A 372 0.71 -12.79 22.60
CA TYR A 372 -0.46 -13.49 23.11
C TYR A 372 -0.80 -12.98 24.50
N PHE A 373 -2.10 -12.92 24.79
CA PHE A 373 -2.59 -12.67 26.13
C PHE A 373 -3.86 -13.50 26.36
N GLU A 374 -4.09 -13.88 27.61
CA GLU A 374 -5.28 -14.62 27.99
C GLU A 374 -6.40 -13.62 28.35
N LYS A 375 -7.61 -13.93 27.88
CA LYS A 375 -8.85 -13.23 28.24
C LYS A 375 -10.00 -14.24 28.23
N ASN A 376 -10.72 -14.34 29.35
CA ASN A 376 -11.92 -15.18 29.49
C ASN A 376 -11.71 -16.67 29.14
N GLY A 377 -10.55 -17.24 29.51
CA GLY A 377 -10.17 -18.62 29.21
C GLY A 377 -9.62 -18.85 27.80
N ARG A 378 -9.51 -17.79 26.97
CA ARG A 378 -9.02 -17.87 25.59
C ARG A 378 -7.76 -17.03 25.38
N TRP A 379 -6.79 -17.60 24.67
CA TRP A 379 -5.62 -16.87 24.21
C TRP A 379 -5.96 -16.04 22.97
N LYS A 380 -5.71 -14.74 23.04
CA LYS A 380 -5.90 -13.78 21.96
C LYS A 380 -4.56 -13.24 21.49
N GLN A 381 -4.54 -12.81 20.23
CA GLN A 381 -3.39 -12.14 19.65
C GLN A 381 -3.51 -10.63 19.86
N ARG A 382 -2.37 -9.97 20.00
CA ARG A 382 -2.26 -8.52 19.89
C ARG A 382 -0.92 -8.17 19.26
N TYR A 383 -0.86 -6.99 18.67
CA TYR A 383 0.36 -6.48 18.06
C TYR A 383 0.94 -5.32 18.86
N GLU A 384 2.26 -5.27 18.89
CA GLU A 384 3.07 -4.19 19.47
C GLU A 384 3.91 -3.55 18.37
N TYR A 385 4.00 -2.22 18.39
CA TYR A 385 4.60 -1.45 17.31
C TYR A 385 5.86 -0.73 17.77
N VAL A 386 6.94 -0.85 16.99
CA VAL A 386 8.25 -0.29 17.32
C VAL A 386 8.78 0.49 16.13
N LEU A 387 9.16 1.75 16.34
CA LEU A 387 9.80 2.52 15.27
C LEU A 387 11.17 1.92 14.93
N THR A 388 11.41 1.63 13.65
CA THR A 388 12.68 1.06 13.18
C THR A 388 13.75 2.14 13.03
N SER A 389 15.02 1.75 12.82
CA SER A 389 16.08 2.72 12.49
C SER A 389 15.78 3.47 11.18
N ASP A 390 15.29 2.75 10.17
CA ASP A 390 14.89 3.34 8.89
C ASP A 390 13.71 4.32 9.08
N GLY A 391 12.77 3.99 9.97
CA GLY A 391 11.66 4.87 10.35
C GLY A 391 12.12 6.13 11.08
N VAL A 392 13.13 6.02 11.97
CA VAL A 392 13.77 7.18 12.62
C VAL A 392 14.44 8.07 11.57
N GLU A 393 15.26 7.51 10.69
CA GLU A 393 15.97 8.27 9.64
C GLU A 393 14.99 8.95 8.67
N TYR A 394 13.90 8.28 8.30
CA TYR A 394 12.86 8.87 7.46
C TYR A 394 12.11 9.98 8.21
N ALA A 395 11.75 9.77 9.48
CA ALA A 395 11.09 10.78 10.30
C ALA A 395 11.96 12.04 10.49
N GLU A 396 13.27 11.86 10.71
CA GLU A 396 14.24 12.97 10.78
C GLU A 396 14.31 13.78 9.50
N LEU A 397 14.17 13.13 8.33
CA LEU A 397 14.16 13.79 7.04
C LEU A 397 12.91 14.64 6.80
N ILE A 398 11.76 14.25 7.35
CA ILE A 398 10.50 15.00 7.18
C ILE A 398 10.22 15.99 8.31
N ALA A 399 10.81 15.80 9.50
CA ALA A 399 10.58 16.63 10.68
C ALA A 399 10.73 18.14 10.45
N PRO A 400 11.72 18.65 9.66
CA PRO A 400 11.86 20.07 9.41
C PRO A 400 10.64 20.72 8.75
N GLU A 401 9.92 19.98 7.89
CA GLU A 401 8.72 20.46 7.20
C GLU A 401 7.50 20.58 8.14
N TYR A 402 7.54 19.92 9.31
CA TYR A 402 6.45 19.86 10.28
C TYR A 402 6.88 20.29 11.69
N GLN A 403 7.87 21.18 11.80
CA GLN A 403 8.49 21.50 13.09
C GLN A 403 7.48 22.01 14.14
N ASN A 404 6.47 22.78 13.71
CA ASN A 404 5.44 23.31 14.60
C ASN A 404 4.53 22.19 15.13
N GLU A 405 4.06 21.33 14.23
CA GLU A 405 3.23 20.17 14.53
C GLU A 405 3.98 19.17 15.41
N LEU A 406 5.25 18.93 15.13
CA LEU A 406 6.12 18.06 15.90
C LEU A 406 6.24 18.52 17.35
N ASN A 407 6.46 19.82 17.59
CA ASN A 407 6.53 20.37 18.95
C ASN A 407 5.22 20.15 19.72
N ILE A 408 4.07 20.35 19.06
CA ILE A 408 2.75 20.14 19.67
C ILE A 408 2.53 18.67 20.02
N ILE A 409 2.92 17.76 19.13
CA ILE A 409 2.85 16.32 19.37
C ILE A 409 3.72 15.97 20.58
N GLU A 410 4.97 16.45 20.64
CA GLU A 410 5.90 16.18 21.73
C GLU A 410 5.39 16.68 23.08
N ASP A 411 4.92 17.93 23.15
CA ASP A 411 4.35 18.50 24.37
C ASP A 411 3.16 17.67 24.86
N TYR A 412 2.27 17.26 23.95
CA TYR A 412 1.13 16.42 24.29
C TYR A 412 1.58 15.06 24.85
N LEU A 413 2.56 14.39 24.21
CA LEU A 413 3.06 13.10 24.69
C LEU A 413 3.78 13.20 26.02
N ILE A 414 4.50 14.30 26.29
CA ILE A 414 5.17 14.56 27.58
C ILE A 414 4.14 14.67 28.70
N LEU A 415 3.09 15.48 28.50
CA LEU A 415 2.02 15.68 29.48
C LEU A 415 1.26 14.37 29.75
N ASN A 416 1.07 13.56 28.71
CA ASN A 416 0.29 12.32 28.76
C ASN A 416 1.16 11.06 28.84
N LYS A 417 2.44 11.17 29.23
CA LYS A 417 3.39 10.04 29.16
C LYS A 417 2.97 8.81 29.96
N HIS A 418 2.15 8.98 31.00
CA HIS A 418 1.66 7.89 31.84
C HIS A 418 0.50 7.11 31.21
N SER A 419 -0.24 7.72 30.26
CA SER A 419 -1.39 7.10 29.59
C SER A 419 -1.04 6.41 28.27
N ILE A 420 0.24 6.45 27.84
CA ILE A 420 0.73 5.79 26.62
C ILE A 420 1.24 4.39 27.00
N PRO A 421 0.44 3.32 26.80
CA PRO A 421 0.83 1.98 27.19
C PRO A 421 1.94 1.47 26.29
N ARG A 422 3.03 1.06 26.92
CA ARG A 422 4.23 0.62 26.22
C ARG A 422 4.99 -0.43 27.02
N ASP A 423 5.72 -1.26 26.28
CA ASP A 423 6.85 -2.02 26.81
C ASP A 423 8.16 -1.36 26.41
N MET A 424 9.24 -1.73 27.08
CA MET A 424 10.59 -1.36 26.64
C MET A 424 11.30 -2.59 26.06
N VAL A 425 11.97 -2.40 24.93
CA VAL A 425 12.84 -3.43 24.33
C VAL A 425 14.24 -2.89 24.21
N SER A 426 15.24 -3.67 24.62
CA SER A 426 16.65 -3.30 24.53
C SER A 426 17.35 -4.15 23.48
N VAL A 427 17.97 -3.52 22.49
CA VAL A 427 18.67 -4.17 21.38
C VAL A 427 20.10 -3.63 21.30
N ALA A 428 21.06 -4.46 20.88
CA ALA A 428 22.41 -3.98 20.62
C ALA A 428 22.39 -2.90 19.52
N SER A 429 23.08 -1.77 19.72
CA SER A 429 23.05 -0.62 18.83
C SER A 429 23.47 -0.96 17.39
N GLY A 430 24.43 -1.88 17.22
CA GLY A 430 24.86 -2.37 15.90
C GLY A 430 23.87 -3.33 15.21
N ARG A 431 22.88 -3.88 15.93
CA ARG A 431 21.73 -4.58 15.32
C ARG A 431 20.60 -3.62 14.99
N TYR A 432 20.49 -2.52 15.73
CA TYR A 432 19.49 -1.50 15.49
C TYR A 432 19.83 -0.65 14.27
N ARG A 433 21.06 -0.13 14.16
CA ARG A 433 21.55 0.49 12.93
C ARG A 433 21.95 -0.61 11.95
N LYS A 434 21.26 -0.70 10.82
CA LYS A 434 21.73 -1.50 9.68
C LYS A 434 22.99 -0.83 9.12
N GLU A 435 24.16 -1.17 9.65
CA GLU A 435 25.41 -0.84 8.97
C GLU A 435 25.35 -1.51 7.60
N ILE A 436 25.27 -0.70 6.53
CA ILE A 436 25.50 -1.17 5.17
C ILE A 436 26.93 -1.69 5.19
N ARG A 437 27.09 -3.01 5.27
CA ARG A 437 28.39 -3.63 4.98
C ARG A 437 28.68 -3.25 3.54
N ALA A 438 29.53 -2.25 3.35
CA ALA A 438 30.13 -1.98 2.05
C ALA A 438 30.59 -3.33 1.51
N ALA A 439 30.08 -3.71 0.34
CA ALA A 439 30.48 -4.94 -0.32
C ALA A 439 32.01 -4.98 -0.26
N ARG A 440 32.56 -5.95 0.47
CA ARG A 440 34.00 -6.18 0.47
C ARG A 440 34.33 -6.47 -0.98
N GLY A 441 34.93 -5.50 -1.67
CA GLY A 441 35.47 -5.70 -2.99
C GLY A 441 36.41 -6.90 -2.95
N LYS A 442 36.02 -7.95 -3.66
CA LYS A 442 36.89 -9.00 -4.16
C LYS A 442 36.33 -9.46 -5.49
#